data_AF-A0A060Z2Y8-F1
#
_entry.id   AF-A0A060Z2Y8-F1
#
_cell.length_a   1.000
_cell.length_b   1.000
_cell.length_c   1.000
_cell.angle_alpha   90.00
_cell.angle_beta   90.00
_cell.angle_gamma   90.00
#
_symmetry.space_group_name_H-M   'P 1'
#
loop_
_entity.id
_entity.type
_entity.pdbx_description
1 polymer ?
#
loop_
_entity_poly.entity_id
_entity_poly.type
_entity_poly.pdbx_seq_one_letter_code
_entity_poly.pdbx_strand_id
1 'polypeptide(L)'
;MLAQSINILLRYSTVWIFIPPSPGGVRLLEDSDRRRVRSAARALLTVGAGLPEARRDELQKVIRCFFNDVELAPETLQRAAGLETRIFNESYVPHGLKVVKATAEQGLKGLMELERRWRQHFLSTMTPRYLPSLWSVGHNHNKLLRKYGEDLPIQLN
;
A
#
# COMPACT_ATOMS: atom_id res chain seq x y z
N MET A 1 23.00 20.86 -0.17
CA MET A 1 21.90 21.47 0.60
C MET A 1 20.56 20.91 0.15
N LEU A 2 20.27 19.64 0.49
CA LEU A 2 19.09 18.90 -0.02
C LEU A 2 18.36 18.20 1.13
N ALA A 3 17.75 18.98 2.03
CA ALA A 3 17.02 18.43 3.18
C ALA A 3 15.85 19.32 3.66
N GLN A 4 15.19 20.06 2.75
CA GLN A 4 14.04 20.90 3.13
C GLN A 4 12.94 20.91 2.07
N SER A 5 12.21 19.80 1.88
CA SER A 5 11.02 19.84 1.01
C SER A 5 9.76 19.16 1.56
N ILE A 6 9.79 18.51 2.73
CA ILE A 6 8.59 17.83 3.29
C ILE A 6 8.04 18.51 4.57
N ASN A 7 8.68 19.57 5.07
CA ASN A 7 8.38 20.14 6.40
C ASN A 7 7.41 21.35 6.41
N ILE A 8 6.81 21.72 5.27
CA ILE A 8 6.07 22.99 5.15
C ILE A 8 4.64 22.90 5.74
N LEU A 9 4.01 21.72 5.73
CA LEU A 9 2.68 21.50 6.32
C LEU A 9 2.70 20.75 7.66
N LEU A 10 3.84 20.16 8.03
CA LEU A 10 3.95 19.26 9.20
C LEU A 10 4.24 19.96 10.54
N ARG A 11 4.60 21.26 10.55
CA ARG A 11 5.03 21.97 11.77
C ARG A 11 4.03 22.95 12.37
N TYR A 12 2.89 23.22 11.74
CA TYR A 12 1.96 24.28 12.19
C TYR A 12 0.51 23.83 12.39
N SER A 13 0.23 22.53 12.32
CA SER A 13 -1.08 21.99 12.68
C SER A 13 -0.89 21.03 13.84
N THR A 14 -1.40 21.39 15.02
CA THR A 14 -1.46 20.55 16.22
C THR A 14 -2.45 19.38 16.06
N VAL A 15 -2.82 19.05 14.82
CA VAL A 15 -3.69 17.94 14.46
C VAL A 15 -2.96 17.09 13.42
N TRP A 16 -2.69 15.87 13.84
CA TRP A 16 -1.88 14.84 13.24
C TRP A 16 -2.32 14.46 11.81
N ILE A 17 -1.38 14.51 10.86
CA ILE A 17 -1.13 13.39 9.93
C ILE A 17 0.39 13.15 9.92
N PHE A 18 0.98 12.92 11.09
CA PHE A 18 2.12 12.01 11.15
C PHE A 18 1.48 10.63 11.02
N ILE A 19 1.37 10.12 9.79
CA ILE A 19 1.32 8.68 9.60
C ILE A 19 2.76 8.27 9.90
N PRO A 20 3.10 7.76 11.10
CA PRO A 20 4.38 7.08 11.24
C PRO A 20 4.41 6.02 10.12
N PRO A 21 5.56 5.76 9.48
CA PRO A 21 5.68 4.51 8.76
C PRO A 21 5.33 3.40 9.76
N SER A 22 4.10 2.90 9.67
CA SER A 22 3.68 1.79 10.49
C SER A 22 4.66 0.67 10.14
N PRO A 23 5.35 0.06 11.12
CA PRO A 23 6.12 -1.15 10.87
C PRO A 23 5.24 -2.27 10.27
N GLY A 24 3.90 -2.14 10.39
CA GLY A 24 2.89 -3.02 9.80
C GLY A 24 2.17 -2.46 8.57
N GLY A 25 2.70 -1.41 7.93
CA GLY A 25 2.16 -0.84 6.69
C GLY A 25 2.41 -1.70 5.44
N VAL A 26 3.01 -2.86 5.59
CA VAL A 26 3.21 -3.82 4.51
C VAL A 26 1.90 -4.58 4.30
N ARG A 27 1.17 -4.25 3.24
CA ARG A 27 0.18 -5.21 2.74
C ARG A 27 0.94 -6.40 2.19
N LEU A 28 0.99 -7.48 2.97
CA LEU A 28 1.36 -8.79 2.47
C LEU A 28 0.46 -9.08 1.26
N LEU A 29 1.08 -9.22 0.09
CA LEU A 29 0.39 -9.63 -1.12
C LEU A 29 0.43 -11.16 -1.15
N GLU A 30 -0.72 -11.78 -1.46
CA GLU A 30 -0.71 -13.20 -1.76
C GLU A 30 -0.16 -13.40 -3.17
N ASP A 31 0.98 -14.07 -3.26
CA ASP A 31 1.56 -14.50 -4.52
C ASP A 31 0.72 -15.66 -5.07
N SER A 32 0.00 -15.38 -6.16
CA SER A 32 -0.90 -16.33 -6.79
C SER A 32 -0.18 -17.57 -7.29
N ASP A 33 1.07 -17.43 -7.75
CA ASP A 33 1.84 -18.54 -8.29
C ASP A 33 2.36 -19.44 -7.17
N ARG A 34 2.91 -18.85 -6.09
CA ARG A 34 3.25 -19.62 -4.89
C ARG A 34 2.04 -20.34 -4.30
N ARG A 35 0.86 -19.71 -4.31
CA ARG A 35 -0.40 -20.34 -3.85
C ARG A 35 -0.78 -21.54 -4.71
N ARG A 36 -0.70 -21.40 -6.04
CA ARG A 36 -0.99 -22.49 -6.99
C ARG A 36 -0.03 -23.67 -6.78
N VAL A 37 1.27 -23.39 -6.66
CA VAL A 37 2.31 -24.40 -6.45
C VAL A 37 2.11 -25.12 -5.11
N ARG A 38 1.84 -24.36 -4.04
CA ARG A 38 1.54 -24.94 -2.72
C ARG A 38 0.31 -25.85 -2.75
N SER A 39 -0.75 -25.41 -3.43
CA SER A 39 -1.97 -26.22 -3.58
C SER A 39 -1.71 -27.49 -4.39
N ALA A 40 -0.94 -27.40 -5.47
CA ALA A 40 -0.58 -28.53 -6.31
C ALA A 40 0.24 -29.58 -5.55
N ALA A 41 1.26 -29.13 -4.82
CA ALA A 41 2.10 -30.00 -4.01
C ALA A 41 1.31 -30.70 -2.90
N ARG A 42 0.42 -29.98 -2.20
CA ARG A 42 -0.45 -30.58 -1.18
C ARG A 42 -1.41 -31.62 -1.76
N ALA A 43 -1.97 -31.37 -2.94
CA ALA A 43 -2.85 -32.33 -3.61
C ALA A 43 -2.09 -33.62 -3.98
N LEU A 44 -0.86 -33.50 -4.49
CA LEU A 44 0.00 -34.65 -4.79
C LEU A 44 0.43 -35.42 -3.52
N LEU A 45 0.72 -34.73 -2.42
CA LEU A 45 1.10 -35.37 -1.15
C LEU A 45 -0.07 -36.05 -0.43
N THR A 46 -1.29 -35.50 -0.55
CA THR A 46 -2.47 -36.00 0.19
C THR A 46 -3.19 -37.10 -0.57
N VAL A 47 -3.45 -36.89 -1.86
CA VAL A 47 -4.29 -37.79 -2.68
C VAL A 47 -3.43 -38.61 -3.66
N GLY A 48 -2.34 -38.04 -4.16
CA GLY A 48 -1.31 -38.75 -4.93
C GLY A 48 -1.84 -39.74 -5.97
N ALA A 49 -1.80 -41.03 -5.64
CA ALA A 49 -2.23 -42.13 -6.51
C ALA A 49 -3.75 -42.15 -6.83
N GLY A 50 -4.59 -41.51 -6.02
CA GLY A 50 -6.04 -41.40 -6.24
C GLY A 50 -6.46 -40.34 -7.28
N LEU A 51 -5.52 -39.55 -7.78
CA LEU A 51 -5.79 -38.55 -8.83
C LEU A 51 -5.74 -39.18 -10.23
N PRO A 52 -6.56 -38.73 -11.19
CA PRO A 52 -6.40 -39.11 -12.60
C PRO A 52 -4.99 -38.75 -13.12
N GLU A 53 -4.41 -39.57 -14.00
CA GLU A 53 -3.06 -39.36 -14.57
C GLU A 53 -2.88 -37.97 -15.17
N ALA A 54 -3.81 -37.55 -16.02
CA ALA A 54 -3.81 -36.23 -16.63
C ALA A 54 -3.73 -35.10 -15.58
N ARG A 55 -4.43 -35.26 -14.45
CA ARG A 55 -4.41 -34.25 -13.38
C ARG A 55 -3.10 -34.27 -12.61
N ARG A 56 -2.48 -35.43 -12.39
CA ARG A 56 -1.16 -35.51 -11.76
C ARG A 56 -0.12 -34.78 -12.61
N ASP A 57 -0.12 -35.02 -13.91
CA ASP A 57 0.85 -34.41 -14.83
C ASP A 57 0.71 -32.89 -14.87
N GLU A 58 -0.51 -32.36 -14.87
CA GLU A 58 -0.77 -30.92 -14.75
C GLU A 58 -0.17 -30.34 -13.46
N LEU A 59 -0.43 -30.98 -12.31
CA LEU A 59 0.08 -30.50 -11.02
C LEU A 59 1.61 -30.59 -10.94
N GLN A 60 2.20 -31.66 -11.47
CA GLN A 60 3.65 -31.82 -11.58
C GLN A 60 4.26 -30.73 -12.46
N LYS A 61 3.63 -30.41 -13.60
CA LYS A 61 4.08 -29.35 -14.49
C LYS A 61 4.08 -27.97 -13.82
N VAL A 62 3.03 -27.65 -13.04
CA VAL A 62 2.98 -26.39 -12.28
C VAL A 62 4.16 -26.26 -11.31
N ILE A 63 4.53 -27.34 -10.63
CA ILE A 63 5.65 -27.34 -9.68
C ILE A 63 6.99 -27.24 -10.42
N ARG A 64 7.18 -27.99 -11.51
CA ARG A 64 8.40 -27.93 -12.33
C ARG A 64 8.62 -26.54 -12.91
N CYS A 65 7.60 -25.92 -13.51
CA CYS A 65 7.71 -24.57 -14.05
C CYS A 65 8.10 -23.52 -12.97
N PHE A 66 7.68 -23.71 -11.72
CA PHE A 66 8.03 -22.79 -10.63
C PHE A 66 9.47 -22.96 -10.12
N PHE A 67 9.98 -24.20 -10.10
CA PHE A 67 11.35 -24.50 -9.65
C PHE A 67 12.37 -24.58 -10.79
N ASN A 68 12.04 -24.11 -12.00
CA ASN A 68 12.89 -24.21 -13.21
C ASN A 68 13.29 -25.66 -13.56
N ASP A 69 12.29 -26.53 -13.68
CA ASP A 69 12.42 -27.93 -14.15
C ASP A 69 13.36 -28.82 -13.33
N VAL A 70 13.53 -28.53 -12.03
CA VAL A 70 14.21 -29.43 -11.08
C VAL A 70 13.43 -30.74 -10.96
N GLU A 71 14.15 -31.85 -10.76
CA GLU A 71 13.55 -33.16 -10.50
C GLU A 71 12.55 -33.09 -9.33
N LEU A 72 11.38 -33.69 -9.54
CA LEU A 72 10.32 -33.79 -8.54
C LEU A 72 10.65 -34.89 -7.52
N ALA A 73 11.74 -34.69 -6.78
CA ALA A 73 12.04 -35.46 -5.60
C ALA A 73 10.98 -35.20 -4.50
N PRO A 74 10.73 -36.16 -3.60
CA PRO A 74 9.79 -35.98 -2.50
C PRO A 74 10.13 -34.76 -1.61
N GLU A 75 11.41 -34.41 -1.50
CA GLU A 75 11.87 -33.21 -0.80
C GLU A 75 11.39 -31.91 -1.46
N THR A 76 11.45 -31.84 -2.80
CA THR A 76 10.97 -30.71 -3.60
C THR A 76 9.46 -30.53 -3.41
N LEU A 77 8.70 -31.64 -3.35
CA LEU A 77 7.26 -31.61 -3.09
C LEU A 77 6.93 -31.09 -1.69
N GLN A 78 7.67 -31.52 -0.65
CA GLN A 78 7.48 -30.98 0.70
C GLN A 78 7.81 -29.49 0.76
N ARG A 79 8.92 -29.06 0.14
CA ARG A 79 9.28 -27.65 0.02
C ARG A 79 8.20 -26.83 -0.67
N ALA A 80 7.65 -27.34 -1.77
CA ALA A 80 6.55 -26.73 -2.50
C ALA A 80 5.28 -26.61 -1.65
N ALA A 81 4.93 -27.65 -0.88
CA ALA A 81 3.76 -27.66 0.01
C ALA A 81 3.88 -26.71 1.22
N GLY A 82 5.12 -26.34 1.58
CA GLY A 82 5.47 -25.39 2.63
C GLY A 82 5.71 -23.96 2.15
N LEU A 83 5.55 -23.64 0.86
CA LEU A 83 5.83 -22.30 0.34
C LEU A 83 5.05 -21.20 1.08
N GLU A 84 5.77 -20.16 1.49
CA GLU A 84 5.18 -18.93 2.01
C GLU A 84 4.53 -18.16 0.85
N THR A 85 3.20 -18.08 0.89
CA THR A 85 2.41 -17.41 -0.16
C THR A 85 2.19 -15.94 0.10
N ARG A 86 2.50 -15.46 1.32
CA ARG A 86 2.36 -14.05 1.69
C ARG A 86 3.72 -13.40 1.53
N ILE A 87 3.88 -12.62 0.47
CA ILE A 87 5.13 -11.93 0.17
C ILE A 87 5.02 -10.43 0.51
N PHE A 88 6.16 -9.82 0.81
CA PHE A 88 6.25 -8.37 0.93
C PHE A 88 5.96 -7.75 -0.44
N ASN A 89 4.95 -6.89 -0.51
CA ASN A 89 4.66 -6.16 -1.74
C ASN A 89 5.57 -4.92 -1.81
N GLU A 90 6.73 -5.08 -2.44
CA GLU A 90 7.69 -3.98 -2.67
C GLU A 90 7.09 -2.85 -3.51
N SER A 91 6.11 -3.16 -4.37
CA SER A 91 5.38 -2.18 -5.19
C SER A 91 4.19 -1.53 -4.48
N TYR A 92 4.00 -1.79 -3.18
CA TYR A 92 2.86 -1.26 -2.45
C TYR A 92 2.96 0.26 -2.28
N VAL A 93 2.09 0.97 -3.00
CA VAL A 93 1.87 2.41 -2.80
C VAL A 93 0.60 2.60 -1.98
N PRO A 94 0.70 3.12 -0.73
CA PRO A 94 -0.46 3.41 0.10
C PRO A 94 -1.47 4.31 -0.64
N HIS A 95 -2.76 4.02 -0.52
CA HIS A 95 -3.80 4.79 -1.21
C HIS A 95 -3.73 6.28 -0.86
N GLY A 96 -3.54 6.62 0.43
CA GLY A 96 -3.37 8.01 0.86
C GLY A 96 -2.20 8.71 0.16
N LEU A 97 -1.09 8.01 -0.06
CA LEU A 97 0.05 8.57 -0.80
C LEU A 97 -0.29 8.82 -2.28
N LYS A 98 -1.09 7.95 -2.91
CA LYS A 98 -1.58 8.18 -4.28
C LYS A 98 -2.42 9.46 -4.37
N VAL A 99 -3.34 9.65 -3.42
CA VAL A 99 -4.19 10.84 -3.35
C VAL A 99 -3.33 12.09 -3.20
N VAL A 100 -2.42 12.10 -2.21
CA VAL A 100 -1.55 13.25 -1.95
C VAL A 100 -0.67 13.56 -3.17
N LYS A 101 -0.09 12.55 -3.83
CA LYS A 101 0.67 12.70 -5.08
C LYS A 101 -0.14 13.38 -6.18
N ALA A 102 -1.34 12.89 -6.46
CA ALA A 102 -2.20 13.47 -7.49
C ALA A 102 -2.57 14.93 -7.18
N THR A 103 -2.88 15.28 -5.92
CA THR A 103 -3.15 16.68 -5.55
C THR A 103 -1.92 17.58 -5.54
N ALA A 104 -0.73 17.03 -5.27
CA ALA A 104 0.52 17.78 -5.28
C ALA A 104 0.97 18.21 -6.69
N GLU A 105 0.44 17.59 -7.75
CA GLU A 105 0.66 18.03 -9.15
C GLU A 105 0.19 19.47 -9.38
N GLN A 106 -0.80 19.94 -8.61
CA GLN A 106 -1.28 21.33 -8.63
C GLN A 106 -0.53 22.24 -7.64
N GLY A 107 0.62 21.78 -7.13
CA GLY A 107 1.43 22.50 -6.15
C GLY A 107 0.77 22.66 -4.79
N LEU A 108 1.18 23.70 -4.05
CA LEU A 108 0.68 24.02 -2.71
C LEU A 108 -0.85 24.22 -2.70
N LYS A 109 -1.39 24.86 -3.75
CA LYS A 109 -2.83 25.10 -3.90
C LYS A 109 -3.65 23.80 -3.93
N GLY A 110 -3.15 22.77 -4.61
CA GLY A 110 -3.83 21.47 -4.66
C GLY A 110 -3.91 20.78 -3.30
N LEU A 111 -2.83 20.85 -2.51
CA LEU A 111 -2.83 20.30 -1.15
C LEU A 111 -3.75 21.09 -0.21
N MET A 112 -3.75 22.41 -0.30
CA MET A 112 -4.66 23.26 0.46
C MET A 112 -6.13 22.98 0.11
N GLU A 113 -6.43 22.73 -1.16
CA GLU A 113 -7.78 22.39 -1.60
C GLU A 113 -8.23 21.01 -1.10
N LEU A 114 -7.32 20.03 -1.09
CA LEU A 114 -7.58 18.71 -0.48
C LEU A 114 -7.94 18.85 1.01
N GLU A 115 -7.13 19.59 1.77
CA GLU A 115 -7.36 19.86 3.19
C GLU A 115 -8.69 20.58 3.42
N ARG A 116 -8.97 21.61 2.62
CA ARG A 116 -10.22 22.38 2.67
C ARG A 116 -11.44 21.50 2.45
N ARG A 117 -11.44 20.71 1.37
CA ARG A 117 -12.55 19.81 1.02
C ARG A 117 -12.76 18.76 2.09
N TRP A 118 -11.69 18.17 2.61
CA TRP A 118 -11.78 17.16 3.66
C TRP A 118 -12.36 17.75 4.96
N ARG A 119 -11.86 18.91 5.41
CA ARG A 119 -12.42 19.59 6.61
C ARG A 119 -13.88 19.99 6.42
N GLN A 120 -14.23 20.49 5.23
CA GLN A 120 -15.62 20.84 4.93
C GLN A 120 -16.53 19.61 4.94
N HIS A 121 -16.07 18.49 4.36
CA HIS A 121 -16.79 17.23 4.35
C HIS A 121 -16.97 16.65 5.76
N PHE A 122 -15.95 16.74 6.62
CA PHE A 122 -16.05 16.36 8.02
C PHE A 122 -17.18 17.12 8.73
N LEU A 123 -17.25 18.44 8.56
CA LEU A 123 -18.29 19.26 9.17
C LEU A 123 -19.69 18.91 8.63
N SER A 124 -19.83 18.76 7.31
CA SER A 124 -21.12 18.48 6.68
C SER A 124 -21.66 17.09 6.98
N THR A 125 -20.77 16.10 7.13
CA THR A 125 -21.14 14.69 7.21
C THR A 125 -21.20 14.20 8.64
N MET A 126 -20.25 14.60 9.48
CA MET A 126 -20.14 14.10 10.85
C MET A 126 -20.88 14.99 11.85
N THR A 127 -21.25 16.21 11.47
CA THR A 127 -21.98 17.19 12.32
C THR A 127 -21.50 17.17 13.78
N PRO A 128 -20.20 17.41 14.03
CA PRO A 128 -19.60 17.17 15.33
C PRO A 128 -20.20 18.11 16.40
N ARG A 129 -20.58 17.55 17.55
CA ARG A 129 -21.13 18.33 18.68
C ARG A 129 -20.09 19.21 19.38
N TYR A 130 -18.83 18.78 19.37
CA TYR A 130 -17.73 19.48 20.02
C TYR A 130 -16.59 19.65 19.02
N LEU A 131 -16.08 20.87 18.92
CA LEU A 131 -15.01 21.24 18.00
C LEU A 131 -14.00 22.14 18.74
N PRO A 132 -12.68 21.98 18.52
CA PRO A 132 -11.68 22.88 19.08
C PRO A 132 -11.91 24.33 18.63
N SER A 133 -11.65 25.31 19.50
CA SER A 133 -11.89 26.73 19.24
C SER A 133 -11.10 27.31 18.05
N LEU A 134 -9.94 26.74 17.75
CA LEU A 134 -9.08 27.15 16.63
C LEU A 134 -9.34 26.36 15.34
N TRP A 135 -10.36 25.50 15.30
CA TRP A 135 -10.68 24.73 14.11
C TRP A 135 -11.23 25.63 13.02
N SER A 136 -10.64 25.57 11.83
CA SER A 136 -11.15 26.25 10.66
C SER A 136 -10.87 25.48 9.38
N VAL A 137 -11.76 25.61 8.41
CA VAL A 137 -11.66 24.92 7.12
C VAL A 137 -10.42 25.38 6.33
N GLY A 138 -10.08 26.67 6.40
CA GLY A 138 -8.90 27.26 5.75
C GLY A 138 -7.77 27.65 6.71
N HIS A 139 -7.57 26.92 7.81
CA HIS A 139 -6.54 27.24 8.81
C HIS A 139 -5.15 27.42 8.15
N ASN A 140 -4.45 28.52 8.44
CA ASN A 140 -3.12 28.86 7.91
C ASN A 140 -3.00 29.05 6.39
N HIS A 141 -4.07 28.89 5.60
CA HIS A 141 -4.02 29.00 4.14
C HIS A 141 -3.42 30.33 3.67
N ASN A 142 -3.97 31.46 4.16
CA ASN A 142 -3.46 32.79 3.82
C ASN A 142 -1.99 33.02 4.23
N LYS A 143 -1.59 32.45 5.37
CA LYS A 143 -0.22 32.56 5.88
C LYS A 143 0.76 31.79 4.98
N LEU A 144 0.37 30.61 4.51
CA LEU A 144 1.17 29.79 3.60
C LEU A 144 1.30 30.45 2.23
N LEU A 145 0.20 30.95 1.65
CA LEU A 145 0.23 31.66 0.38
C LEU A 145 1.11 32.90 0.43
N ARG A 146 1.01 33.70 1.51
CA ARG A 146 1.87 34.88 1.68
C ARG A 146 3.35 34.53 1.80
N LYS A 147 3.69 33.37 2.37
CA LYS A 147 5.07 32.97 2.61
C LYS A 147 5.72 32.28 1.41
N TYR A 148 4.96 31.48 0.67
CA TYR A 148 5.50 30.58 -0.36
C TYR A 148 4.99 30.87 -1.78
N GLY A 149 3.96 31.71 -1.92
CA GLY A 149 3.29 31.94 -3.21
C GLY A 149 2.27 30.85 -3.56
N GLU A 150 1.41 31.13 -4.54
CA GLU A 150 0.37 30.19 -4.99
C GLU A 150 0.95 29.01 -5.79
N ASP A 151 2.00 29.28 -6.58
CA ASP A 151 2.57 28.35 -7.56
C ASP A 151 3.73 27.51 -7.01
N LEU A 152 3.86 27.37 -5.68
CA LEU A 152 4.92 26.57 -5.09
C LEU A 152 4.81 25.10 -5.56
N PRO A 153 5.80 24.58 -6.32
CA PRO A 153 5.79 23.18 -6.73
C PRO A 153 6.07 22.28 -5.52
N ILE A 154 5.33 21.18 -5.41
CA ILE A 154 5.50 20.21 -4.33
C ILE A 154 6.09 18.92 -4.89
N GLN A 155 7.27 18.55 -4.40
CA GLN A 155 7.89 17.28 -4.70
C GLN A 155 7.75 16.34 -3.49
N LEU A 156 7.12 15.19 -3.71
CA LEU A 156 6.97 14.15 -2.71
C LEU A 156 7.98 13.06 -3.03
N ASN A 157 8.98 12.89 -2.17
CA ASN A 157 9.94 11.78 -2.25
C ASN A 157 9.24 10.44 -2.07
#